data_AF-A0A521AV45-F1
#
_entry.id   AF-A0A521AV45-F1
#
_cell.length_a   1.000
_cell.length_b   1.000
_cell.length_c   1.000
_cell.angle_alpha   90.00
_cell.angle_beta   90.00
_cell.angle_gamma   90.00
#
_symmetry.space_group_name_H-M   'P 1'
#
loop_
_entity.id
_entity.type
_entity.pdbx_description
1 polymer ?
#
loop_
_entity_poly.entity_id
_entity_poly.type
_entity_poly.pdbx_seq_one_letter_code
_entity_poly.pdbx_strand_id
1 'polypeptide(L)'
;MKKFILLAISTLLLSSCVVSKKKYEASLADRSKLRRELNSLQKALQTNISAFETMKNELHRSNALKSDEMSELFLRVTQLTDANKTLENKLSQTVTMYQSQKQTSQSTAEELKTLRANNIALKRDTASIKYALQLSKERFAKLENELNIQKNKYSKLISDKRKLTTEMEADKQKLALFEQQLVRNKEKMEAISKALIELRKEMLSSKTANTSIDPNKNKHIDRMARELGHY
;
A
#
# COMPACT_ATOMS: atom_id res chain seq x y z
N MET A 1 153.35 -11.97 -65.83
CA MET A 1 152.27 -11.24 -65.11
C MET A 1 150.94 -11.08 -65.87
N LYS A 2 150.88 -11.02 -67.21
CA LYS A 2 149.59 -10.86 -67.96
C LYS A 2 148.57 -12.02 -67.82
N LYS A 3 149.00 -13.28 -67.61
CA LYS A 3 148.09 -14.44 -67.49
C LYS A 3 147.33 -14.51 -66.16
N PHE A 4 147.85 -13.91 -65.08
CA PHE A 4 147.18 -13.88 -63.77
C PHE A 4 146.03 -12.86 -63.73
N ILE A 5 146.17 -11.74 -64.42
CA ILE A 5 145.12 -10.69 -64.48
C ILE A 5 143.90 -11.21 -65.27
N LEU A 6 144.12 -11.98 -66.34
CA LEU A 6 143.02 -12.54 -67.15
C LEU A 6 142.23 -13.62 -66.41
N LEU A 7 142.89 -14.40 -65.55
CA LEU A 7 142.24 -15.39 -64.67
C LEU A 7 141.46 -14.73 -63.51
N ALA A 8 141.95 -13.60 -63.02
CA ALA A 8 141.26 -12.83 -61.98
C ALA A 8 140.00 -12.11 -62.53
N ILE A 9 140.05 -11.61 -63.76
CA ILE A 9 138.89 -10.94 -64.39
C ILE A 9 137.80 -11.95 -64.80
N SER A 10 138.17 -13.15 -65.26
CA SER A 10 137.18 -14.19 -65.59
C SER A 10 136.49 -14.76 -64.35
N THR A 11 137.21 -14.92 -63.24
CA THR A 11 136.61 -15.32 -61.96
C THR A 11 135.72 -14.23 -61.37
N LEU A 12 136.06 -12.94 -61.53
CA LEU A 12 135.19 -11.81 -61.17
C LEU A 12 133.91 -11.74 -62.02
N LEU A 13 133.97 -11.95 -63.33
CA LEU A 13 132.78 -11.92 -64.20
C LEU A 13 131.85 -13.12 -63.98
N LEU A 14 132.40 -14.33 -63.78
CA LEU A 14 131.62 -15.53 -63.46
C LEU A 14 130.99 -15.44 -62.06
N SER A 15 131.72 -14.92 -61.07
CA SER A 15 131.16 -14.67 -59.73
C SER A 15 130.10 -13.56 -59.74
N SER A 16 130.25 -12.52 -60.57
CA SER A 16 129.22 -11.48 -60.78
C SER A 16 127.93 -12.06 -61.40
N CYS A 17 128.06 -12.97 -62.35
CA CYS A 17 126.93 -13.64 -62.99
C CYS A 17 126.22 -14.62 -62.03
N VAL A 18 126.99 -15.32 -61.19
CA VAL A 18 126.47 -16.21 -60.12
C VAL A 18 125.75 -15.40 -59.02
N VAL A 19 126.30 -14.25 -58.61
CA VAL A 19 125.66 -13.36 -57.62
C VAL A 19 124.37 -12.74 -58.18
N SER A 20 124.35 -12.38 -59.46
CA SER A 20 123.15 -11.88 -60.15
C SER A 20 122.05 -12.96 -60.25
N LYS A 21 122.41 -14.19 -60.62
CA LYS A 21 121.48 -15.33 -60.67
C LYS A 21 120.89 -15.67 -59.28
N LYS A 22 121.72 -15.70 -58.23
CA LYS A 22 121.27 -15.96 -56.86
C LYS A 22 120.31 -14.89 -56.34
N LYS A 23 120.55 -13.61 -56.67
CA LYS A 23 119.63 -12.51 -56.34
C LYS A 23 118.32 -12.61 -57.12
N TYR A 24 118.37 -13.00 -58.39
CA TYR A 24 117.18 -13.22 -59.21
C TYR A 24 116.34 -14.39 -58.69
N GLU A 25 116.96 -15.53 -58.36
CA GLU A 25 116.27 -16.70 -57.77
C GLU A 25 115.65 -16.39 -56.41
N ALA A 26 116.35 -15.63 -55.55
CA ALA A 26 115.79 -15.15 -54.28
C ALA A 26 114.57 -14.23 -54.50
N SER A 27 114.66 -13.29 -55.44
CA SER A 27 113.55 -12.40 -55.79
C SER A 27 112.35 -13.16 -56.39
N LEU A 28 112.60 -14.21 -57.17
CA LEU A 28 111.56 -15.04 -57.76
C LEU A 28 110.89 -15.92 -56.69
N ALA A 29 111.66 -16.41 -55.71
CA ALA A 29 111.15 -17.12 -54.53
C ALA A 29 110.29 -16.21 -53.65
N ASP A 30 110.75 -14.99 -53.36
CA ASP A 30 109.99 -13.98 -52.60
C ASP A 30 108.69 -13.61 -53.33
N ARG A 31 108.76 -13.38 -54.65
CA ARG A 31 107.56 -13.13 -55.47
C ARG A 31 106.58 -14.31 -55.43
N SER A 32 107.07 -15.54 -55.41
CA SER A 32 106.21 -16.73 -55.27
C SER A 32 105.56 -16.83 -53.89
N LYS A 33 106.24 -16.38 -52.84
CA LYS A 33 105.74 -16.34 -51.46
C LYS A 33 104.70 -15.24 -51.29
N LEU A 34 105.01 -14.02 -51.73
CA LEU A 34 104.08 -12.89 -51.79
C LEU A 34 102.82 -13.23 -52.60
N ARG A 35 102.95 -13.93 -53.73
CA ARG A 35 101.79 -14.36 -54.52
C ARG A 35 100.94 -15.41 -53.79
N ARG A 36 101.56 -16.32 -53.03
CA ARG A 36 100.84 -17.29 -52.19
C ARG A 36 100.11 -16.59 -51.04
N GLU A 37 100.75 -15.64 -50.38
CA GLU A 37 100.13 -14.82 -49.32
C GLU A 37 98.98 -13.98 -49.85
N LEU A 38 99.16 -13.30 -50.99
CA LEU A 38 98.12 -12.52 -51.65
C LEU A 38 96.91 -13.39 -52.03
N ASN A 39 97.14 -14.58 -52.59
CA ASN A 39 96.06 -15.52 -52.90
C ASN A 39 95.35 -16.04 -51.64
N SER A 40 96.09 -16.25 -50.54
CA SER A 40 95.51 -16.66 -49.25
C SER A 40 94.64 -15.55 -48.64
N LEU A 41 95.15 -14.32 -48.62
CA LEU A 41 94.44 -13.12 -48.18
C LEU A 41 93.19 -12.86 -49.01
N GLN A 42 93.26 -13.03 -50.33
CA GLN A 42 92.11 -12.87 -51.22
C GLN A 42 91.03 -13.92 -50.95
N LYS A 43 91.42 -15.18 -50.69
CA LYS A 43 90.48 -16.23 -50.27
C LYS A 43 89.85 -15.91 -48.91
N ALA A 44 90.64 -15.49 -47.93
CA ALA A 44 90.13 -15.11 -46.61
C ALA A 44 89.17 -13.92 -46.69
N LEU A 45 89.49 -12.92 -47.51
CA LEU A 45 88.60 -11.78 -47.77
C LEU A 45 87.28 -12.24 -48.41
N GLN A 46 87.34 -13.12 -49.40
CA GLN A 46 86.14 -13.65 -50.05
C GLN A 46 85.26 -14.44 -49.06
N THR A 47 85.87 -15.25 -48.20
CA THR A 47 85.15 -15.98 -47.13
C THR A 47 84.50 -15.01 -46.15
N ASN A 48 85.22 -13.97 -45.71
CA ASN A 48 84.68 -12.97 -44.79
C ASN A 48 83.55 -12.16 -45.42
N ILE A 49 83.64 -11.78 -46.69
CA ILE A 49 82.56 -11.10 -47.42
C ILE A 49 81.32 -11.99 -47.48
N SER A 50 81.49 -13.28 -47.82
CA SER A 50 80.37 -14.22 -47.84
C SER A 50 79.74 -14.40 -46.46
N ALA A 51 80.54 -14.53 -45.40
CA ALA A 51 80.06 -14.66 -44.03
C ALA A 51 79.31 -13.40 -43.57
N PHE A 52 79.81 -12.22 -43.93
CA PHE A 52 79.15 -10.95 -43.66
C PHE A 52 77.79 -10.83 -44.35
N GLU A 53 77.69 -11.20 -45.64
CA GLU A 53 76.42 -11.18 -46.36
C GLU A 53 75.41 -12.19 -45.78
N THR A 54 75.87 -13.39 -45.36
CA THR A 54 75.00 -14.34 -44.65
C THR A 54 74.47 -13.75 -43.35
N MET A 55 75.34 -13.18 -42.52
CA MET A 55 74.95 -12.58 -41.23
C MET A 55 73.99 -11.39 -41.42
N LYS A 56 74.24 -10.56 -42.43
CA LYS A 56 73.36 -9.44 -42.81
C LYS A 56 71.97 -9.94 -43.22
N ASN A 57 71.89 -11.00 -44.04
CA ASN A 57 70.62 -11.59 -44.46
C ASN A 57 69.86 -12.22 -43.29
N GLU A 58 70.56 -12.92 -42.39
CA GLU A 58 69.97 -13.47 -41.16
C GLU A 58 69.44 -12.37 -40.23
N LEU A 59 70.18 -11.27 -40.08
CA LEU A 59 69.75 -10.12 -39.29
C LEU A 59 68.50 -9.46 -39.88
N HIS A 60 68.45 -9.25 -41.20
CA HIS A 60 67.25 -8.72 -41.85
C HIS A 60 66.04 -9.63 -41.68
N ARG A 61 66.22 -10.95 -41.80
CA ARG A 61 65.15 -11.93 -41.56
C ARG A 61 64.68 -11.92 -40.10
N SER A 62 65.60 -11.86 -39.14
CA SER A 62 65.27 -11.77 -37.72
C SER A 62 64.52 -10.48 -37.40
N ASN A 63 64.93 -9.35 -37.96
CA ASN A 63 64.24 -8.08 -37.76
C ASN A 63 62.84 -8.07 -38.38
N ALA A 64 62.66 -8.69 -39.55
CA ALA A 64 61.34 -8.85 -40.16
C ALA A 64 60.40 -9.68 -39.27
N LEU A 65 60.87 -10.85 -38.80
CA LEU A 65 60.08 -11.70 -37.89
C LEU A 65 59.71 -10.97 -36.59
N LYS A 66 60.66 -10.25 -35.97
CA LYS A 66 60.38 -9.44 -34.77
C LYS A 66 59.37 -8.33 -35.03
N SER A 67 59.41 -7.70 -36.21
CA SER A 67 58.44 -6.67 -36.60
C SER A 67 57.03 -7.26 -36.73
N ASP A 68 56.91 -8.47 -37.29
CA ASP A 68 55.64 -9.17 -37.43
C ASP A 68 55.09 -9.60 -36.06
N GLU A 69 55.93 -10.21 -35.20
CA GLU A 69 55.56 -10.57 -33.83
C GLU A 69 55.13 -9.34 -33.01
N MET A 70 55.85 -8.22 -33.14
CA MET A 70 55.49 -6.98 -32.46
C MET A 70 54.14 -6.45 -32.96
N SER A 71 53.89 -6.52 -34.27
CA SER A 71 52.60 -6.11 -34.85
C SER A 71 51.44 -6.98 -34.34
N GLU A 72 51.65 -8.29 -34.23
CA GLU A 72 50.67 -9.21 -33.64
C GLU A 72 50.42 -8.89 -32.16
N LEU A 73 51.47 -8.63 -31.38
CA LEU A 73 51.34 -8.24 -29.99
C LEU A 73 50.56 -6.92 -29.85
N PHE A 74 50.80 -5.93 -30.70
CA PHE A 74 50.04 -4.68 -30.71
C PHE A 74 48.56 -4.90 -31.02
N LEU A 75 48.24 -5.78 -31.99
CA LEU A 75 46.86 -6.15 -32.28
C LEU A 75 46.19 -6.81 -31.07
N ARG A 76 46.88 -7.74 -30.41
CA ARG A 76 46.36 -8.41 -29.19
C ARG A 76 46.16 -7.43 -28.03
N VAL A 77 47.09 -6.51 -27.79
CA VAL A 77 46.97 -5.46 -26.76
C VAL A 77 45.77 -4.56 -27.05
N THR A 78 45.56 -4.19 -28.32
CA THR A 78 44.41 -3.37 -28.72
C THR A 78 43.10 -4.11 -28.47
N GLN A 79 43.00 -5.38 -28.89
CA GLN A 79 41.82 -6.21 -28.65
C GLN A 79 41.52 -6.39 -27.16
N LEU A 80 42.54 -6.64 -26.33
CA LEU A 80 42.39 -6.74 -24.88
C LEU A 80 41.95 -5.41 -24.25
N THR A 81 42.46 -4.29 -24.75
CA THR A 81 42.06 -2.95 -24.29
C THR A 81 40.58 -2.69 -24.59
N ASP A 82 40.12 -3.03 -25.79
CA ASP A 82 38.71 -2.87 -26.19
C ASP A 82 37.78 -3.82 -25.44
N ALA A 83 38.22 -5.06 -25.21
CA ALA A 83 37.49 -6.03 -24.39
C ALA A 83 37.36 -5.54 -22.93
N ASN A 84 38.42 -5.01 -22.34
CA ASN A 84 38.39 -4.44 -20.98
C ASN A 84 37.43 -3.25 -20.89
N LYS A 85 37.49 -2.31 -21.83
CA LYS A 85 36.54 -1.18 -21.86
C LYS A 85 35.09 -1.66 -21.98
N THR A 86 34.85 -2.69 -22.79
CA THR A 86 33.52 -3.29 -22.93
C THR A 86 33.06 -3.95 -21.63
N LEU A 87 33.96 -4.65 -20.93
CA LEU A 87 33.68 -5.30 -19.65
C LEU A 87 33.38 -4.27 -18.55
N GLU A 88 34.18 -3.20 -18.46
CA GLU A 88 33.97 -2.09 -17.53
C GLU A 88 32.60 -1.42 -17.74
N ASN A 89 32.23 -1.18 -19.01
CA ASN A 89 30.92 -0.63 -19.34
C ASN A 89 29.77 -1.55 -18.90
N LYS A 90 29.89 -2.87 -19.17
CA LYS A 90 28.89 -3.86 -18.73
C LYS A 90 28.80 -3.97 -17.21
N LEU A 91 29.94 -3.89 -16.51
CA LEU A 91 29.98 -3.92 -15.06
C LEU A 91 29.28 -2.68 -14.48
N SER A 92 29.59 -1.49 -15.01
CA SER A 92 28.95 -0.23 -14.60
C SER A 92 27.43 -0.26 -14.81
N GLN A 93 26.97 -0.74 -15.97
CA GLN A 93 25.54 -0.92 -16.25
C GLN A 93 24.89 -1.91 -15.27
N THR A 94 25.53 -3.04 -15.02
CA THR A 94 25.03 -4.07 -14.10
C THR A 94 24.91 -3.55 -12.66
N VAL A 95 25.91 -2.81 -12.19
CA VAL A 95 25.89 -2.17 -10.86
C VAL A 95 24.73 -1.18 -10.75
N THR A 96 24.52 -0.36 -11.78
CA THR A 96 23.42 0.61 -11.82
C THR A 96 22.05 -0.08 -11.79
N MET A 97 21.86 -1.13 -12.58
CA MET A 97 20.62 -1.92 -12.58
C MET A 97 20.38 -2.62 -11.24
N TYR A 98 21.43 -3.16 -10.62
CA TYR A 98 21.30 -3.80 -9.32
C TYR A 98 20.91 -2.79 -8.22
N GLN A 99 21.50 -1.60 -8.22
CA GLN A 99 21.16 -0.54 -7.27
C GLN A 99 19.71 -0.07 -7.44
N SER A 100 19.25 0.15 -8.67
CA SER A 100 17.86 0.56 -8.94
C SER A 100 16.85 -0.54 -8.57
N GLN A 101 17.17 -1.80 -8.85
CA GLN A 101 16.36 -2.95 -8.44
C GLN A 101 16.28 -3.08 -6.92
N LYS A 102 17.41 -2.89 -6.22
CA LYS A 102 17.47 -2.91 -4.75
C LYS A 102 16.60 -1.80 -4.14
N GLN A 103 16.70 -0.58 -4.65
CA GLN A 103 15.88 0.54 -4.18
C GLN A 103 14.39 0.32 -4.43
N THR A 104 14.03 -0.17 -5.62
CA THR A 104 12.64 -0.52 -5.96
C THR A 104 12.10 -1.63 -5.04
N SER A 105 12.92 -2.64 -4.77
CA SER A 105 12.55 -3.75 -3.87
C SER A 105 12.34 -3.27 -2.44
N GLN A 106 13.13 -2.30 -1.97
CA GLN A 106 12.96 -1.69 -0.65
C GLN A 106 11.68 -0.84 -0.58
N SER A 107 11.40 -0.01 -1.60
CA SER A 107 10.16 0.80 -1.65
C SER A 107 8.92 -0.09 -1.65
N THR A 108 8.89 -1.11 -2.50
CA THR A 108 7.77 -2.06 -2.59
C THR A 108 7.57 -2.85 -1.29
N ALA A 109 8.64 -3.19 -0.58
CA ALA A 109 8.54 -3.84 0.73
C ALA A 109 7.90 -2.93 1.80
N GLU A 110 8.28 -1.64 1.85
CA GLU A 110 7.68 -0.68 2.79
C GLU A 110 6.23 -0.35 2.42
N GLU A 111 5.90 -0.24 1.13
CA GLU A 111 4.52 -0.10 0.65
C GLU A 111 3.68 -1.31 1.06
N LEU A 112 4.18 -2.54 0.87
CA LEU A 112 3.49 -3.76 1.29
C LEU A 112 3.27 -3.82 2.80
N LYS A 113 4.26 -3.38 3.59
CA LYS A 113 4.15 -3.31 5.05
C LYS A 113 3.06 -2.31 5.47
N THR A 114 3.02 -1.15 4.83
CA THR A 114 2.00 -0.11 5.05
C THR A 114 0.61 -0.61 4.66
N LEU A 115 0.46 -1.22 3.49
CA LEU A 115 -0.80 -1.80 3.02
C LEU A 115 -1.30 -2.91 3.96
N ARG A 116 -0.40 -3.75 4.49
CA ARG A 116 -0.75 -4.76 5.50
C ARG A 116 -1.26 -4.14 6.78
N ALA A 117 -0.58 -3.11 7.30
CA ALA A 117 -1.02 -2.40 8.50
C ALA A 117 -2.42 -1.77 8.31
N ASN A 118 -2.64 -1.12 7.17
CA ASN A 118 -3.94 -0.55 6.81
C ASN A 118 -5.03 -1.62 6.69
N ASN A 119 -4.73 -2.78 6.10
CA ASN A 119 -5.69 -3.88 6.00
C ASN A 119 -6.09 -4.43 7.39
N ILE A 120 -5.15 -4.53 8.32
CA ILE A 120 -5.42 -4.94 9.70
C ILE A 120 -6.31 -3.92 10.40
N ALA A 121 -6.02 -2.62 10.26
CA ALA A 121 -6.84 -1.54 10.81
C ALA A 121 -8.27 -1.59 10.26
N LEU A 122 -8.43 -1.70 8.94
CA LEU A 122 -9.74 -1.81 8.29
C LEU A 122 -10.54 -3.03 8.76
N LYS A 123 -9.89 -4.18 8.97
CA LYS A 123 -10.55 -5.37 9.52
C LYS A 123 -11.07 -5.13 10.94
N ARG A 124 -10.28 -4.47 11.78
CA ARG A 124 -10.68 -4.11 13.15
C ARG A 124 -11.87 -3.15 13.15
N ASP A 125 -11.80 -2.12 12.32
CA ASP A 125 -12.87 -1.12 12.23
C ASP A 125 -14.16 -1.73 11.67
N THR A 126 -14.04 -2.64 10.69
CA THR A 126 -15.18 -3.42 10.17
C THR A 126 -15.85 -4.25 11.27
N ALA A 127 -15.06 -4.92 12.12
CA ALA A 127 -15.59 -5.69 13.25
C ALA A 127 -16.30 -4.78 14.28
N SER A 128 -15.72 -3.62 14.58
CA SER A 128 -16.31 -2.62 15.47
C SER A 128 -17.64 -2.08 14.94
N ILE A 129 -17.69 -1.71 13.64
CA ILE A 129 -18.91 -1.23 12.99
C ILE A 129 -19.99 -2.32 12.99
N LYS A 130 -19.62 -3.59 12.72
CA LYS A 130 -20.56 -4.71 12.76
C LYS A 130 -21.18 -4.88 14.15
N TYR A 131 -20.38 -4.76 15.21
CA TYR A 131 -20.88 -4.79 16.58
C TYR A 131 -21.80 -3.61 16.89
N ALA A 132 -21.42 -2.39 16.52
CA ALA A 132 -22.24 -1.20 16.70
C ALA A 132 -23.59 -1.31 15.95
N LEU A 133 -23.57 -1.86 14.74
CA LEU A 133 -24.77 -2.12 13.95
C LEU A 133 -25.70 -3.13 14.63
N GLN A 134 -25.14 -4.23 15.16
CA GLN A 134 -25.93 -5.22 15.91
C GLN A 134 -26.60 -4.57 17.14
N LEU A 135 -25.84 -3.81 17.93
CA LEU A 135 -26.36 -3.11 19.09
C LEU A 135 -27.45 -2.10 18.70
N SER A 136 -27.28 -1.40 17.57
CA SER A 136 -28.30 -0.49 17.06
C SER A 136 -29.58 -1.24 16.68
N LYS A 137 -29.49 -2.40 16.03
CA LYS A 137 -30.66 -3.24 15.69
C LYS A 137 -31.40 -3.69 16.95
N GLU A 138 -30.67 -4.12 17.98
CA GLU A 138 -31.26 -4.51 19.27
C GLU A 138 -31.98 -3.34 19.94
N ARG A 139 -31.40 -2.13 19.90
CA ARG A 139 -32.03 -0.91 20.42
C ARG A 139 -33.29 -0.55 19.63
N PHE A 140 -33.28 -0.67 18.31
CA PHE A 140 -34.46 -0.44 17.49
C PHE A 140 -35.59 -1.41 17.81
N ALA A 141 -35.29 -2.70 17.96
CA ALA A 141 -36.29 -3.70 18.34
C ALA A 141 -36.93 -3.40 19.71
N LYS A 142 -36.13 -2.94 20.69
CA LYS A 142 -36.65 -2.51 21.99
C LYS A 142 -37.57 -1.29 21.88
N LEU A 143 -37.16 -0.27 21.12
CA LEU A 143 -37.96 0.93 20.90
C LEU A 143 -39.27 0.63 20.16
N GLU A 144 -39.24 -0.28 19.18
CA GLU A 144 -40.44 -0.71 18.46
C GLU A 144 -41.43 -1.42 19.40
N ASN A 145 -40.92 -2.29 20.28
CA ASN A 145 -41.74 -2.92 21.31
C ASN A 145 -42.32 -1.91 22.31
N GLU A 146 -41.51 -0.97 22.79
CA GLU A 146 -41.97 0.11 23.69
C GLU A 146 -43.05 0.97 23.03
N LEU A 147 -42.87 1.33 21.76
CA LEU A 147 -43.86 2.07 20.98
C LEU A 147 -45.18 1.29 20.88
N ASN A 148 -45.11 -0.01 20.63
CA ASN A 148 -46.31 -0.86 20.55
C ASN A 148 -47.04 -0.95 21.90
N ILE A 149 -46.29 -1.10 23.00
CA ILE A 149 -46.85 -1.06 24.36
C ILE A 149 -47.56 0.27 24.61
N GLN A 150 -46.96 1.40 24.23
CA GLN A 150 -47.56 2.72 24.42
C GLN A 150 -48.81 2.92 23.56
N LYS A 151 -48.81 2.46 22.30
CA LYS A 151 -50.00 2.46 21.44
C LYS A 151 -51.16 1.69 22.06
N ASN A 152 -50.89 0.52 22.62
CA ASN A 152 -51.89 -0.32 23.28
C ASN A 152 -52.42 0.32 24.58
N LYS A 153 -51.55 0.95 25.36
CA LYS A 153 -51.97 1.72 26.55
C LYS A 153 -52.89 2.88 26.15
N TYR A 154 -52.51 3.63 25.12
CA TYR A 154 -53.29 4.76 24.63
C TYR A 154 -54.66 4.34 24.08
N SER A 155 -54.73 3.27 23.29
CA SER A 155 -56.00 2.75 22.77
C SER A 155 -56.94 2.28 23.89
N LYS A 156 -56.39 1.60 24.91
CA LYS A 156 -57.15 1.22 26.11
C LYS A 156 -57.69 2.45 26.83
N LEU A 157 -56.85 3.46 27.07
CA LEU A 157 -57.23 4.68 27.79
C LEU A 157 -58.31 5.47 27.05
N ILE A 158 -58.29 5.50 25.71
CA ILE A 158 -59.39 6.06 24.90
C ILE A 158 -60.69 5.29 25.13
N SER A 159 -60.64 3.96 25.11
CA SER A 159 -61.81 3.11 25.33
C SER A 159 -62.41 3.32 26.72
N ASP A 160 -61.57 3.33 27.75
CA ASP A 160 -61.97 3.55 29.14
C ASP A 160 -62.57 4.96 29.31
N LYS A 161 -61.95 5.98 28.71
CA LYS A 161 -62.50 7.35 28.70
C LYS A 161 -63.90 7.42 28.08
N ARG A 162 -64.14 6.71 26.96
CA ARG A 162 -65.47 6.67 26.34
C ARG A 162 -66.50 6.05 27.26
N LYS A 163 -66.18 4.93 27.92
CA LYS A 163 -67.07 4.29 28.90
C LYS A 163 -67.41 5.21 30.06
N LEU A 164 -66.39 5.81 30.68
CA LEU A 164 -66.56 6.78 31.77
C LEU A 164 -67.43 7.97 31.35
N THR A 165 -67.28 8.46 30.12
CA THR A 165 -68.11 9.55 29.60
C THR A 165 -69.58 9.13 29.48
N THR A 166 -69.85 7.92 28.99
CA THR A 166 -71.22 7.39 28.91
C THR A 166 -71.85 7.18 30.29
N GLU A 167 -71.09 6.61 31.23
CA GLU A 167 -71.53 6.41 32.61
C GLU A 167 -71.85 7.74 33.30
N MET A 168 -70.98 8.74 33.13
CA MET A 168 -71.19 10.09 33.66
C MET A 168 -72.46 10.74 33.10
N GLU A 169 -72.74 10.62 31.80
CA GLU A 169 -73.99 11.15 31.21
C GLU A 169 -75.23 10.41 31.71
N ALA A 170 -75.16 9.09 31.90
CA ALA A 170 -76.25 8.31 32.47
C ALA A 170 -76.55 8.73 33.92
N ASP A 171 -75.51 8.94 34.73
CA ASP A 171 -75.67 9.38 36.12
C ASP A 171 -76.17 10.82 36.21
N LYS A 172 -75.76 11.71 35.29
CA LYS A 172 -76.31 13.06 35.16
C LYS A 172 -77.82 13.04 34.87
N GLN A 173 -78.28 12.14 34.00
CA GLN A 173 -79.71 11.97 33.72
C GLN A 173 -80.48 11.46 34.95
N LYS A 174 -79.94 10.45 35.66
CA LYS A 174 -80.54 9.96 36.90
C LYS A 174 -80.64 11.05 37.96
N LEU A 175 -79.59 11.87 38.10
CA LEU A 175 -79.56 12.98 39.05
C LEU A 175 -80.65 14.01 38.73
N ALA A 176 -80.81 14.38 37.45
CA ALA A 176 -81.89 15.27 37.02
C ALA A 176 -83.29 14.69 37.31
N LEU A 177 -83.48 13.37 37.15
CA LEU A 177 -84.74 12.70 37.52
C LEU A 177 -84.98 12.75 39.04
N PHE A 178 -83.95 12.51 39.86
CA PHE A 178 -84.07 12.63 41.31
C PHE A 178 -84.38 14.06 41.75
N GLU A 179 -83.74 15.07 41.14
CA GLU A 179 -84.07 16.48 41.37
C GLU A 179 -85.53 16.77 41.05
N GLN A 180 -86.05 16.28 39.92
CA GLN A 180 -87.45 16.44 39.56
C GLN A 180 -88.40 15.74 40.54
N GLN A 181 -88.05 14.53 40.99
CA GLN A 181 -88.83 13.81 42.00
C GLN A 181 -88.83 14.54 43.34
N LEU A 182 -87.70 15.11 43.77
CA LEU A 182 -87.60 15.90 44.99
C LEU A 182 -88.47 17.16 44.92
N VAL A 183 -88.49 17.87 43.77
CA VAL A 183 -89.38 19.02 43.57
C VAL A 183 -90.85 18.59 43.68
N ARG A 184 -91.26 17.53 43.00
CA ARG A 184 -92.64 17.00 43.09
C ARG A 184 -93.00 16.60 44.52
N ASN A 185 -92.09 15.92 45.22
CA ASN A 185 -92.32 15.51 46.61
C ASN A 185 -92.44 16.72 47.54
N LYS A 186 -91.65 17.78 47.32
CA LYS A 186 -91.79 19.04 48.04
C LYS A 186 -93.16 19.67 47.81
N GLU A 187 -93.62 19.76 46.57
CA GLU A 187 -94.95 20.30 46.23
C GLU A 187 -96.08 19.49 46.90
N LYS A 188 -96.00 18.15 46.86
CA LYS A 188 -96.93 17.26 47.56
C LYS A 188 -96.94 17.50 49.07
N MET A 189 -95.75 17.59 49.68
CA MET A 189 -95.63 17.89 51.11
C MET A 189 -96.24 19.24 51.48
N GLU A 190 -96.02 20.28 50.65
CA GLU A 190 -96.64 21.59 50.86
C GLU A 190 -98.18 21.52 50.75
N ALA A 191 -98.71 20.75 49.80
CA ALA A 191 -100.15 20.53 49.65
C ALA A 191 -100.76 19.78 50.86
N ILE A 192 -100.09 18.71 51.32
CA ILE A 192 -100.48 17.97 52.53
C ILE A 192 -100.42 18.87 53.76
N SER A 193 -99.35 19.64 53.92
CA SER A 193 -99.18 20.58 55.03
C SER A 193 -100.31 21.63 55.08
N LYS A 194 -100.65 22.23 53.93
CA LYS A 194 -101.80 23.15 53.83
C LYS A 194 -103.12 22.46 54.20
N ALA A 195 -103.36 21.24 53.70
CA ALA A 195 -104.56 20.48 54.03
C ALA A 195 -104.66 20.13 55.53
N LEU A 196 -103.55 19.77 56.18
CA LEU A 196 -103.49 19.56 57.63
C LEU A 196 -103.82 20.81 58.42
N ILE A 197 -103.28 21.97 58.01
CA ILE A 197 -103.55 23.26 58.66
C ILE A 197 -105.03 23.60 58.56
N GLU A 198 -105.63 23.47 57.38
CA GLU A 198 -107.07 23.74 57.19
C GLU A 198 -107.95 22.74 57.96
N LEU A 199 -107.64 21.44 57.92
CA LEU A 199 -108.33 20.43 58.73
C LEU A 199 -108.25 20.78 60.23
N ARG A 200 -107.09 21.23 60.71
CA ARG A 200 -106.94 21.66 62.11
C ARG A 200 -107.82 22.87 62.44
N LYS A 201 -107.96 23.84 61.54
CA LYS A 201 -108.88 24.97 61.72
C LYS A 201 -110.33 24.50 61.77
N GLU A 202 -110.73 23.60 60.86
CA GLU A 202 -112.08 23.01 60.85
C GLU A 202 -112.38 22.27 62.16
N MET A 203 -111.46 21.42 62.64
CA MET A 203 -111.61 20.70 63.92
C MET A 203 -111.76 21.64 65.12
N LEU A 204 -111.06 22.77 65.14
CA LEU A 204 -111.20 23.76 66.21
C LEU A 204 -112.56 24.47 66.14
N SER A 205 -113.04 24.77 64.93
CA SER A 205 -114.36 25.38 64.71
C SER A 205 -115.52 24.43 65.04
N SER A 206 -115.42 23.15 64.72
CA SER A 206 -116.47 22.17 65.04
C SER A 206 -116.56 21.89 66.53
N LYS A 207 -115.42 21.85 67.23
CA LYS A 207 -115.34 21.69 68.68
C LYS A 207 -116.01 22.84 69.43
N THR A 208 -115.91 24.07 68.90
CA THR A 208 -116.58 25.25 69.48
C THR A 208 -118.07 25.29 69.13
N ALA A 209 -118.48 24.73 67.99
CA ALA A 209 -119.88 24.64 67.55
C ALA A 209 -120.63 23.37 68.01
N ASN A 210 -119.99 22.46 68.77
CA ASN A 210 -120.55 21.18 69.24
C ASN A 210 -121.04 20.24 68.12
N THR A 211 -120.42 20.29 66.94
CA THR A 211 -120.71 19.43 65.79
C THR A 211 -119.63 18.35 65.62
N SER A 212 -120.04 17.09 65.40
CA SER A 212 -119.12 15.98 65.15
C SER A 212 -118.57 16.04 63.72
N ILE A 213 -117.26 15.91 63.56
CA ILE A 213 -116.64 15.78 62.24
C ILE A 213 -116.60 14.30 61.86
N ASP A 214 -117.18 13.98 60.69
CA ASP A 214 -117.04 12.67 60.05
C ASP A 214 -115.77 12.63 59.18
N PRO A 215 -114.75 11.83 59.55
CA PRO A 215 -113.49 11.75 58.82
C PRO A 215 -113.67 11.28 57.38
N ASN A 216 -114.69 10.46 57.11
CA ASN A 216 -114.93 9.84 55.79
C ASN A 216 -115.67 10.76 54.81
N LYS A 217 -116.08 11.95 55.24
CA LYS A 217 -116.70 12.99 54.39
C LYS A 217 -115.85 14.27 54.31
N ASN A 218 -114.68 14.30 54.94
CA ASN A 218 -113.84 15.49 54.98
C ASN A 218 -112.93 15.57 53.74
N LYS A 219 -113.18 16.57 52.90
CA LYS A 219 -112.45 16.80 51.65
C LYS A 219 -110.94 17.04 51.84
N HIS A 220 -110.51 17.52 53.01
CA HIS A 220 -109.10 17.73 53.33
C HIS A 220 -108.40 16.43 53.68
N ILE A 221 -109.09 15.49 54.34
CA ILE A 221 -108.59 14.13 54.61
C ILE A 221 -108.45 13.35 53.30
N ASP A 222 -109.46 13.41 52.43
CA ASP A 222 -109.41 12.80 51.09
C ASP A 222 -108.26 13.36 50.25
N ARG A 223 -108.04 14.69 50.32
CA ARG A 223 -106.93 15.34 49.59
C ARG A 223 -105.57 14.88 50.10
N MET A 224 -105.36 14.75 51.41
CA MET A 224 -104.11 14.21 51.96
C MET A 224 -103.89 12.76 51.55
N ALA A 225 -104.92 11.93 51.65
CA ALA A 225 -104.84 10.52 51.28
C ALA A 225 -104.52 10.33 49.79
N ARG A 226 -105.05 11.19 48.91
CA ARG A 226 -104.72 11.20 47.48
C ARG A 226 -103.25 11.57 47.23
N GLU A 227 -102.73 12.62 47.87
CA GLU A 227 -101.34 13.04 47.65
C GLU A 227 -100.30 12.05 48.23
N LEU A 228 -100.68 11.30 49.28
CA LEU A 228 -99.91 10.20 49.86
C LEU A 228 -100.00 8.89 49.04
N GLY A 229 -100.88 8.81 48.03
CA GLY A 229 -101.01 7.66 47.15
C GLY A 229 -101.83 6.50 47.72
N HIS A 230 -102.78 6.78 48.61
CA HIS A 230 -103.68 5.77 49.19
C HIS A 230 -104.96 5.53 48.36
N TYR A 231 -105.06 6.13 47.16
CA TYR A 231 -106.14 5.97 46.18
C TYR A 231 -105.61 5.92 44.76
#